data_AF-A0A7S3Q6L3-F1
#
_entry.id   AF-A0A7S3Q6L3-F1
#
_cell.length_a   1.000
_cell.length_b   1.000
_cell.length_c   1.000
_cell.angle_alpha   90.00
_cell.angle_beta   90.00
_cell.angle_gamma   90.00
#
_symmetry.space_group_name_H-M   'P 1'
#
loop_
_entity.id
_entity.type
_entity.pdbx_description
1 polymer ?
#
loop_
_entity_poly.entity_id
_entity_poly.type
_entity_poly.pdbx_seq_one_letter_code
_entity_poly.pdbx_strand_id
1 'polypeptide(L)'
;MVKYSSIALLAMVHGCNAFAPASFSNQVASSAATAFTSISTSASTISSSSSNLNLMMDPTQMVNDASTFFSSGIASGFDFNSFDTSTLLSFSDQGQNLAGIFFQASLPFYLIFLYFISFRGNRIPQLGNFGFQFLLLFVISTIPSGIITKGTYGISLADCDWLHGGAEALLTTTTLLIVAGFRNGSHTPKAELKDEWKLKVAGLGVIAAFVSALVVGPGLGFQDHSAFLLGAGNLPKDLVETLPWVTHSEPVNALSIPTWAIHFSSVFEWVFAMNIIWNFSENTGNEKWKGLTWGMIPSHASGVAACTYHFFYNPSSLQFLVSTQAGLTLLGNITLAIAAYRIAVSNGWSLDELNPLPASSTSPKGIIVDEAAAAPLLITEAPESDAALAAKLAALTFGTAYIVKYGELGLDIPFERNGYIGAAIVAGIPALTALTFYNKGMNEGGKGINIPALPKFGGEDGEGPSLSMADVKKYGVSGTVAYILTELAFWAVAFPVASTALYQSSGHWPDVINDTTDRATVLGFIFAGANVARLLVPLRLGAALALAPWVDENLMSKMGKGDEETK
;
A
#
# COMPACT_ATOMS: atom_id res chain seq x y z
N MET A 1 -37.72 3.89 -14.36
CA MET A 1 -37.78 2.47 -13.94
C MET A 1 -36.62 1.67 -14.56
N VAL A 2 -35.39 2.21 -14.51
CA VAL A 2 -34.12 1.57 -14.92
C VAL A 2 -33.05 2.18 -14.00
N LYS A 3 -32.91 1.66 -12.78
CA LYS A 3 -31.95 2.16 -11.76
C LYS A 3 -31.66 1.08 -10.71
N TYR A 4 -31.10 -0.09 -11.07
CA TYR A 4 -30.54 -1.05 -10.09
C TYR A 4 -29.62 -2.08 -10.79
N SER A 5 -28.53 -1.64 -11.46
CA SER A 5 -27.64 -2.58 -12.18
C SER A 5 -26.16 -2.50 -11.82
N SER A 6 -25.76 -1.71 -10.82
CA SER A 6 -24.34 -1.54 -10.47
C SER A 6 -23.92 -2.14 -9.11
N ILE A 7 -24.86 -2.76 -8.38
CA ILE A 7 -24.60 -3.47 -7.11
C ILE A 7 -24.68 -5.00 -7.30
N ALA A 8 -25.10 -5.47 -8.48
CA ALA A 8 -25.29 -6.90 -8.76
C ALA A 8 -24.00 -7.66 -9.13
N LEU A 9 -22.87 -6.98 -9.37
CA LEU A 9 -21.64 -7.69 -9.79
C LEU A 9 -20.94 -8.45 -8.66
N LEU A 10 -21.23 -8.13 -7.39
CA LEU A 10 -20.82 -8.94 -6.23
C LEU A 10 -21.84 -10.06 -5.88
N ALA A 11 -22.99 -10.11 -6.57
CA ALA A 11 -24.07 -11.07 -6.32
C ALA A 11 -24.32 -12.08 -7.47
N MET A 12 -23.64 -11.94 -8.61
CA MET A 12 -23.80 -12.84 -9.78
C MET A 12 -22.79 -14.00 -9.83
N VAL A 13 -22.56 -14.66 -8.69
CA VAL A 13 -21.98 -16.03 -8.63
C VAL A 13 -23.03 -17.03 -8.11
N HIS A 14 -24.30 -16.84 -8.47
CA HIS A 14 -25.35 -17.84 -8.27
C HIS A 14 -25.93 -18.23 -9.63
N GLY A 15 -25.40 -19.29 -10.21
CA GLY A 15 -25.98 -19.85 -11.44
C GLY A 15 -25.09 -20.84 -12.19
N CYS A 16 -24.76 -21.98 -11.58
CA CYS A 16 -24.63 -23.27 -12.26
C CYS A 16 -24.60 -24.40 -11.22
N ASN A 17 -25.77 -24.98 -10.96
CA ASN A 17 -25.88 -26.28 -10.30
C ASN A 17 -25.50 -27.37 -11.31
N ALA A 18 -24.39 -28.06 -11.08
CA ALA A 18 -24.16 -29.39 -11.62
C ALA A 18 -23.26 -30.22 -10.69
N PHE A 19 -23.93 -30.96 -9.79
CA PHE A 19 -23.50 -32.17 -9.07
C PHE A 19 -22.37 -32.08 -8.02
N ALA A 20 -22.76 -31.96 -6.74
CA ALA A 20 -22.03 -32.41 -5.56
C ALA A 20 -22.99 -33.13 -4.58
N PRO A 21 -22.53 -34.08 -3.73
CA PRO A 21 -23.40 -34.97 -2.97
C PRO A 21 -24.20 -34.25 -1.87
N ALA A 22 -25.49 -34.60 -1.77
CA ALA A 22 -26.57 -33.75 -1.27
C ALA A 22 -26.84 -33.76 0.25
N SER A 23 -25.85 -33.93 1.13
CA SER A 23 -26.12 -33.99 2.59
C SER A 23 -25.26 -33.09 3.50
N PHE A 24 -24.27 -32.36 2.97
CA PHE A 24 -23.48 -31.38 3.75
C PHE A 24 -23.80 -29.91 3.41
N SER A 25 -24.50 -29.66 2.29
CA SER A 25 -24.79 -28.31 1.78
C SER A 25 -25.93 -27.59 2.49
N ASN A 26 -26.87 -28.31 3.12
CA ASN A 26 -28.10 -27.69 3.61
C ASN A 26 -27.95 -26.99 4.98
N GLN A 27 -27.02 -27.42 5.84
CA GLN A 27 -26.81 -26.81 7.16
C GLN A 27 -25.93 -25.54 7.09
N VAL A 28 -24.94 -25.51 6.20
CA VAL A 28 -24.08 -24.34 5.98
C VAL A 28 -24.82 -23.27 5.17
N ALA A 29 -25.59 -23.67 4.16
CA ALA A 29 -26.45 -22.74 3.41
C ALA A 29 -27.59 -22.18 4.27
N SER A 30 -28.21 -22.98 5.16
CA SER A 30 -29.25 -22.47 6.07
C SER A 30 -28.68 -21.49 7.09
N SER A 31 -27.46 -21.71 7.59
CA SER A 31 -26.84 -20.84 8.61
C SER A 31 -26.35 -19.52 7.99
N ALA A 32 -25.74 -19.58 6.80
CA ALA A 32 -25.35 -18.40 6.05
C ALA A 32 -26.57 -17.61 5.54
N ALA A 33 -27.64 -18.28 5.10
CA ALA A 33 -28.89 -17.63 4.74
C ALA A 33 -29.59 -17.04 5.96
N THR A 34 -29.52 -17.65 7.14
CA THR A 34 -30.11 -17.10 8.37
C THR A 34 -29.33 -15.87 8.85
N ALA A 35 -28.00 -15.85 8.70
CA ALA A 35 -27.16 -14.68 8.99
C ALA A 35 -27.36 -13.54 7.97
N PHE A 36 -27.51 -13.85 6.68
CA PHE A 36 -27.84 -12.85 5.66
C PHE A 36 -29.28 -12.34 5.80
N THR A 37 -30.22 -13.22 6.16
CA THR A 37 -31.62 -12.84 6.37
C THR A 37 -31.76 -11.99 7.62
N SER A 38 -31.03 -12.26 8.72
CA SER A 38 -31.05 -11.42 9.92
C SER A 38 -30.46 -10.02 9.69
N ILE A 39 -29.42 -9.90 8.86
CA ILE A 39 -28.90 -8.61 8.38
C ILE A 39 -29.96 -7.89 7.52
N SER A 40 -30.67 -8.63 6.66
CA SER A 40 -31.71 -8.10 5.76
C SER A 40 -32.99 -7.69 6.50
N THR A 41 -33.43 -8.46 7.50
CA THR A 41 -34.59 -8.13 8.33
C THR A 41 -34.29 -7.02 9.32
N SER A 42 -33.04 -6.89 9.78
CA SER A 42 -32.63 -5.71 10.56
C SER A 42 -32.70 -4.43 9.72
N ALA A 43 -32.32 -4.51 8.44
CA ALA A 43 -32.46 -3.40 7.49
C ALA A 43 -33.93 -3.13 7.08
N SER A 44 -34.78 -4.16 6.97
CA SER A 44 -36.19 -3.99 6.56
C SER A 44 -37.11 -3.58 7.71
N THR A 45 -36.80 -3.97 8.96
CA THR A 45 -37.60 -3.57 10.14
C THR A 45 -37.40 -2.08 10.47
N ILE A 46 -36.25 -1.50 10.11
CA ILE A 46 -36.00 -0.05 10.15
C ILE A 46 -36.78 0.69 9.05
N SER A 47 -37.09 0.02 7.94
CA SER A 47 -37.83 0.61 6.81
C SER A 47 -39.36 0.64 6.99
N SER A 48 -39.94 -0.15 7.90
CA SER A 48 -41.40 -0.30 8.00
C SER A 48 -42.08 0.55 9.09
N SER A 49 -41.35 1.34 9.86
CA SER A 49 -41.92 2.17 10.95
C SER A 49 -41.82 3.68 10.73
N SER A 50 -41.61 4.17 9.52
CA SER A 50 -41.37 5.60 9.24
C SER A 50 -42.43 6.24 8.35
N SER A 51 -43.70 6.11 8.74
CA SER A 51 -44.69 7.15 8.43
C SER A 51 -44.67 8.17 9.57
N ASN A 52 -43.99 9.29 9.34
CA ASN A 52 -43.86 10.47 10.22
C ASN A 52 -42.88 10.34 11.39
N LEU A 53 -41.61 10.69 11.17
CA LEU A 53 -40.80 11.45 12.14
C LEU A 53 -39.47 11.88 11.51
N ASN A 54 -39.24 13.19 11.53
CA ASN A 54 -37.92 13.80 11.35
C ASN A 54 -36.95 13.23 12.38
N LEU A 55 -36.04 12.33 11.99
CA LEU A 55 -34.87 12.00 12.79
C LEU A 55 -33.70 11.73 11.84
N MET A 56 -32.82 12.72 11.72
CA MET A 56 -31.42 12.49 11.34
C MET A 56 -30.87 11.45 12.32
N MET A 57 -30.49 10.29 11.81
CA MET A 57 -29.72 9.32 12.58
C MET A 57 -28.34 9.93 12.83
N ASP A 58 -28.02 10.23 14.08
CA ASP A 58 -26.78 10.90 14.50
C ASP A 58 -25.56 10.01 14.13
N PRO A 59 -24.65 10.48 13.26
CA PRO A 59 -23.44 9.74 12.86
C PRO A 59 -22.55 9.32 14.04
N THR A 60 -22.62 10.07 15.14
CA THR A 60 -21.89 9.78 16.38
C THR A 60 -22.39 8.47 17.02
N GLN A 61 -23.69 8.19 16.89
CA GLN A 61 -24.32 7.03 17.51
C GLN A 61 -24.01 5.73 16.75
N MET A 62 -23.94 5.77 15.40
CA MET A 62 -23.49 4.62 14.61
C MET A 62 -22.00 4.28 14.83
N VAL A 63 -21.13 5.28 14.99
CA VAL A 63 -19.72 5.06 15.34
C VAL A 63 -19.61 4.43 16.72
N ASN A 64 -20.45 4.85 17.66
CA ASN A 64 -20.52 4.25 18.99
C ASN A 64 -21.07 2.81 18.95
N ASP A 65 -22.03 2.50 18.09
CA ASP A 65 -22.56 1.14 17.95
C ASP A 65 -21.54 0.20 17.29
N ALA A 66 -20.80 0.67 16.28
CA ALA A 66 -19.69 -0.07 15.67
C ALA A 66 -18.52 -0.26 16.66
N SER A 67 -18.21 0.76 17.46
CA SER A 67 -17.26 0.69 18.58
C SER A 67 -17.70 -0.31 19.66
N THR A 68 -18.99 -0.35 19.97
CA THR A 68 -19.57 -1.29 20.95
C THR A 68 -19.54 -2.71 20.42
N PHE A 69 -19.83 -2.92 19.12
CA PHE A 69 -19.66 -4.21 18.44
C PHE A 69 -18.20 -4.67 18.42
N PHE A 70 -17.26 -3.76 18.11
CA PHE A 70 -15.83 -4.03 18.14
C PHE A 70 -15.34 -4.42 19.55
N SER A 71 -15.81 -3.69 20.57
CA SER A 71 -15.48 -3.93 21.98
C SER A 71 -16.07 -5.25 22.50
N SER A 72 -17.30 -5.59 22.09
CA SER A 72 -17.98 -6.82 22.52
C SER A 72 -17.52 -8.07 21.74
N GLY A 73 -17.14 -7.95 20.48
CA GLY A 73 -16.54 -9.04 19.68
C GLY A 73 -15.14 -9.44 20.17
N ILE A 74 -14.31 -8.46 20.55
CA ILE A 74 -12.99 -8.72 21.16
C ILE A 74 -13.16 -9.30 22.58
N ALA A 75 -14.07 -8.77 23.40
CA ALA A 75 -14.24 -9.20 24.79
C ALA A 75 -14.90 -10.59 24.96
N SER A 76 -15.62 -11.11 23.96
CA SER A 76 -16.33 -12.40 24.04
C SER A 76 -15.71 -13.54 23.24
N GLY A 77 -14.81 -13.24 22.29
CA GLY A 77 -14.18 -14.25 21.41
C GLY A 77 -12.66 -14.39 21.55
N PHE A 78 -11.97 -13.44 22.18
CA PHE A 78 -10.51 -13.49 22.38
C PHE A 78 -10.17 -13.55 23.86
N ASP A 79 -9.90 -14.76 24.37
CA ASP A 79 -9.22 -14.88 25.66
C ASP A 79 -7.71 -14.67 25.46
N PHE A 80 -7.23 -13.44 25.65
CA PHE A 80 -5.80 -13.12 25.61
C PHE A 80 -4.98 -13.93 26.63
N ASN A 81 -5.61 -14.51 27.66
CA ASN A 81 -4.93 -15.38 28.63
C ASN A 81 -4.77 -16.83 28.15
N SER A 82 -5.38 -17.19 27.01
CA SER A 82 -5.25 -18.52 26.39
C SER A 82 -3.99 -18.68 25.53
N PHE A 83 -3.28 -17.60 25.24
CA PHE A 83 -2.00 -17.65 24.54
C PHE A 83 -0.89 -18.05 25.50
N ASP A 84 -0.32 -19.23 25.26
CA ASP A 84 0.92 -19.67 25.92
C ASP A 84 2.03 -18.62 25.71
N THR A 85 2.80 -18.35 26.77
CA THR A 85 4.06 -17.59 26.76
C THR A 85 4.95 -17.91 25.55
N SER A 86 5.02 -19.17 25.10
CA SER A 86 5.77 -19.59 23.91
C SER A 86 5.26 -18.94 22.61
N THR A 87 3.94 -18.75 22.48
CA THR A 87 3.31 -18.10 21.32
C THR A 87 3.63 -16.61 21.31
N LEU A 88 3.54 -15.95 22.47
CA LEU A 88 3.89 -14.54 22.63
C LEU A 88 5.38 -14.28 22.40
N LEU A 89 6.25 -15.19 22.85
CA LEU A 89 7.69 -15.12 22.59
C LEU A 89 8.00 -15.28 21.09
N SER A 90 7.37 -16.23 20.40
CA SER A 90 7.58 -16.43 18.96
C SER A 90 7.09 -15.26 18.09
N PHE A 91 6.02 -14.58 18.52
CA PHE A 91 5.55 -13.34 17.89
C PHE A 91 6.49 -12.17 18.18
N SER A 92 6.99 -12.06 19.41
CA SER A 92 8.03 -11.10 19.77
C SER A 92 9.28 -11.28 18.90
N ASP A 93 9.71 -12.52 18.65
CA ASP A 93 10.85 -12.83 17.79
C ASP A 93 10.63 -12.37 16.33
N GLN A 94 9.41 -12.49 15.81
CA GLN A 94 9.04 -11.90 14.51
C GLN A 94 9.09 -10.36 14.53
N GLY A 95 8.69 -9.74 15.65
CA GLY A 95 8.80 -8.29 15.84
C GLY A 95 10.23 -7.78 15.97
N GLN A 96 11.17 -8.61 16.44
CA GLN A 96 12.59 -8.26 16.62
C GLN A 96 13.46 -8.58 15.40
N ASN A 97 12.94 -9.27 14.39
CA ASN A 97 13.66 -9.45 13.13
C ASN A 97 13.70 -8.13 12.33
N LEU A 98 14.58 -8.05 11.33
CA LEU A 98 14.83 -6.82 10.57
C LEU A 98 13.55 -6.27 9.90
N ALA A 99 12.68 -7.14 9.40
CA ALA A 99 11.41 -6.74 8.80
C ALA A 99 10.46 -6.14 9.85
N GLY A 100 10.30 -6.80 11.00
CA GLY A 100 9.50 -6.31 12.13
C GLY A 100 9.94 -4.93 12.61
N ILE A 101 11.25 -4.72 12.76
CA ILE A 101 11.83 -3.42 13.14
C ILE A 101 11.48 -2.33 12.12
N PHE A 102 11.64 -2.60 10.81
CA PHE A 102 11.31 -1.61 9.79
C PHE A 102 9.82 -1.29 9.72
N PHE A 103 8.95 -2.29 9.84
CA PHE A 103 7.51 -2.04 9.88
C PHE A 103 7.12 -1.19 11.09
N GLN A 104 7.64 -1.49 12.28
CA GLN A 104 7.38 -0.70 13.48
C GLN A 104 7.93 0.73 13.35
N ALA A 105 9.16 0.88 12.86
CA ALA A 105 9.79 2.17 12.63
C ALA A 105 9.06 3.02 11.56
N SER A 106 8.33 2.38 10.64
CA SER A 106 7.60 3.07 9.58
C SER A 106 6.35 3.80 10.08
N LEU A 107 5.77 3.37 11.21
CA LEU A 107 4.49 3.88 11.70
C LEU A 107 4.56 5.37 12.10
N PRO A 108 5.54 5.85 12.90
CA PRO A 108 5.65 7.27 13.22
C PRO A 108 5.71 8.17 11.98
N PHE A 109 6.43 7.75 10.93
CA PHE A 109 6.48 8.50 9.67
C PHE A 109 5.15 8.49 8.94
N TYR A 110 4.40 7.39 8.98
CA TYR A 110 3.06 7.35 8.41
C TYR A 110 2.09 8.28 9.15
N LEU A 111 2.19 8.36 10.48
CA LEU A 111 1.39 9.29 11.28
C LEU A 111 1.75 10.75 10.99
N ILE A 112 3.04 11.06 10.78
CA ILE A 112 3.50 12.38 10.33
C ILE A 112 2.93 12.70 8.94
N PHE A 113 2.95 11.73 8.02
CA PHE A 113 2.29 11.85 6.72
C PHE A 113 0.80 12.17 6.87
N LEU A 114 0.05 11.40 7.65
CA LEU A 114 -1.39 11.62 7.89
C LEU A 114 -1.67 13.01 8.48
N TYR A 115 -0.86 13.44 9.44
CA TYR A 115 -0.96 14.76 10.05
C TYR A 115 -0.83 15.86 9.00
N PHE A 116 0.26 15.85 8.22
CA PHE A 116 0.50 16.90 7.23
C PHE A 116 -0.44 16.84 6.05
N ILE A 117 -0.78 15.65 5.53
CA ILE A 117 -1.65 15.52 4.37
C ILE A 117 -3.09 15.94 4.71
N SER A 118 -3.52 15.71 5.96
CA SER A 118 -4.83 16.13 6.47
C SER A 118 -4.94 17.62 6.78
N PHE A 119 -3.86 18.40 6.63
CA PHE A 119 -3.92 19.84 6.82
C PHE A 119 -4.99 20.45 5.90
N ARG A 120 -5.92 21.22 6.48
CA ARG A 120 -7.11 21.75 5.78
C ARG A 120 -6.77 22.56 4.52
N GLY A 121 -5.65 23.31 4.54
CA GLY A 121 -5.17 24.06 3.37
C GLY A 121 -4.80 23.19 2.17
N ASN A 122 -4.54 21.89 2.36
CA ASN A 122 -4.24 20.98 1.26
C ASN A 122 -5.45 20.68 0.38
N ARG A 123 -6.67 20.89 0.90
CA ARG A 123 -7.92 20.60 0.18
C ARG A 123 -7.97 19.16 -0.35
N ILE A 124 -7.37 18.22 0.38
CA ILE A 124 -7.42 16.79 0.04
C ILE A 124 -8.89 16.31 0.05
N PRO A 125 -9.32 15.49 -0.94
CA PRO A 125 -10.66 14.91 -0.93
C PRO A 125 -10.91 14.05 0.31
N GLN A 126 -12.06 14.24 0.95
CA GLN A 126 -12.34 13.65 2.26
C GLN A 126 -12.36 12.12 2.26
N LEU A 127 -12.87 11.51 1.19
CA LEU A 127 -12.85 10.07 1.01
C LEU A 127 -11.42 9.54 0.80
N GLY A 128 -10.59 10.27 0.06
CA GLY A 128 -9.19 9.89 -0.19
C GLY A 128 -8.35 9.98 1.09
N ASN A 129 -8.55 11.04 1.87
CA ASN A 129 -7.93 11.17 3.19
C ASN A 129 -8.38 10.04 4.15
N PHE A 130 -9.67 9.70 4.14
CA PHE A 130 -10.17 8.55 4.89
C PHE A 130 -9.51 7.24 4.43
N GLY A 131 -9.29 7.03 3.13
CA GLY A 131 -8.56 5.87 2.62
C GLY A 131 -7.14 5.75 3.18
N PHE A 132 -6.39 6.85 3.22
CA PHE A 132 -5.07 6.87 3.88
C PHE A 132 -5.16 6.53 5.38
N GLN A 133 -6.15 7.06 6.10
CA GLN A 133 -6.36 6.72 7.52
C GLN A 133 -6.78 5.26 7.73
N PHE A 134 -7.60 4.72 6.82
CA PHE A 134 -8.08 3.34 6.84
C PHE A 134 -6.91 2.33 6.80
N LEU A 135 -5.77 2.70 6.21
CA LEU A 135 -4.58 1.83 6.21
C LEU A 135 -4.12 1.43 7.62
N LEU A 136 -4.36 2.28 8.62
CA LEU A 136 -4.04 1.95 10.01
C LEU A 136 -4.82 0.72 10.51
N LEU A 137 -6.03 0.49 9.98
CA LEU A 137 -6.84 -0.67 10.31
C LEU A 137 -6.26 -1.95 9.71
N PHE A 138 -5.67 -1.89 8.52
CA PHE A 138 -4.86 -2.98 7.98
C PHE A 138 -3.66 -3.29 8.89
N VAL A 139 -2.86 -2.27 9.25
CA VAL A 139 -1.69 -2.45 10.12
C VAL A 139 -2.08 -3.07 11.46
N ILE A 140 -3.10 -2.55 12.13
CA ILE A 140 -3.57 -3.09 13.42
C ILE A 140 -4.11 -4.51 13.26
N SER A 141 -4.79 -4.81 12.15
CA SER A 141 -5.38 -6.13 11.89
C SER A 141 -4.34 -7.22 11.62
N THR A 142 -3.18 -6.87 11.05
CA THR A 142 -2.11 -7.86 10.79
C THR A 142 -1.46 -8.41 12.06
N ILE A 143 -1.50 -7.67 13.18
CA ILE A 143 -0.94 -8.10 14.47
C ILE A 143 -1.68 -9.32 15.05
N PRO A 144 -2.99 -9.27 15.35
CA PRO A 144 -3.72 -10.43 15.87
C PRO A 144 -3.80 -11.55 14.84
N SER A 145 -3.78 -11.23 13.53
CA SER A 145 -3.70 -12.22 12.47
C SER A 145 -2.41 -13.03 12.55
N GLY A 146 -1.25 -12.36 12.69
CA GLY A 146 0.03 -13.01 12.89
C GLY A 146 0.10 -13.86 14.16
N ILE A 147 -0.49 -13.35 15.26
CA ILE A 147 -0.58 -14.10 16.52
C ILE A 147 -1.39 -15.39 16.33
N ILE A 148 -2.56 -15.32 15.70
CA ILE A 148 -3.40 -16.50 15.45
C ILE A 148 -2.70 -17.47 14.51
N THR A 149 -2.16 -17.01 13.39
CA THR A 149 -1.53 -17.94 12.43
C THR A 149 -0.35 -18.64 13.07
N LYS A 150 0.45 -17.92 13.86
CA LYS A 150 1.60 -18.51 14.51
C LYS A 150 1.20 -19.43 15.66
N GLY A 151 0.24 -19.02 16.49
CA GLY A 151 -0.21 -19.78 17.66
C GLY A 151 -1.04 -21.00 17.33
N THR A 152 -1.91 -20.92 16.32
CA THR A 152 -2.83 -22.01 15.94
C THR A 152 -2.22 -22.94 14.89
N TYR A 153 -1.55 -22.39 13.87
CA TYR A 153 -1.08 -23.15 12.71
C TYR A 153 0.44 -23.31 12.65
N GLY A 154 1.20 -22.59 13.47
CA GLY A 154 2.67 -22.67 13.49
C GLY A 154 3.38 -22.00 12.29
N ILE A 155 2.62 -21.49 11.32
CA ILE A 155 3.11 -20.89 10.07
C ILE A 155 3.10 -19.35 10.12
N SER A 156 3.71 -18.72 9.12
CA SER A 156 3.64 -17.26 8.97
C SER A 156 2.26 -16.83 8.47
N LEU A 157 1.87 -15.57 8.73
CA LEU A 157 0.62 -15.03 8.17
C LEU A 157 0.60 -15.16 6.64
N ALA A 158 1.72 -14.89 5.98
CA ALA A 158 1.89 -14.96 4.53
C ALA A 158 1.64 -16.36 3.93
N ASP A 159 1.72 -17.42 4.74
CA ASP A 159 1.45 -18.80 4.32
C ASP A 159 0.01 -19.25 4.62
N CYS A 160 -0.75 -18.45 5.38
CA CYS A 160 -2.13 -18.74 5.76
C CYS A 160 -3.11 -18.02 4.84
N ASP A 161 -3.38 -18.61 3.67
CA ASP A 161 -4.04 -17.91 2.56
C ASP A 161 -5.36 -17.23 2.95
N TRP A 162 -6.26 -17.89 3.67
CA TRP A 162 -7.55 -17.28 4.04
C TRP A 162 -7.42 -16.06 4.97
N LEU A 163 -6.47 -16.08 5.90
CA LEU A 163 -6.28 -14.98 6.83
C LEU A 163 -5.39 -13.89 6.25
N HIS A 164 -4.37 -14.29 5.50
CA HIS A 164 -3.54 -13.41 4.69
C HIS A 164 -4.41 -12.61 3.71
N GLY A 165 -5.20 -13.32 2.90
CA GLY A 165 -6.07 -12.69 1.93
C GLY A 165 -7.17 -11.84 2.57
N GLY A 166 -7.67 -12.24 3.74
CA GLY A 166 -8.55 -11.38 4.53
C GLY A 166 -7.89 -10.07 4.96
N ALA A 167 -6.64 -10.11 5.40
CA ALA A 167 -5.89 -8.92 5.80
C ALA A 167 -5.58 -8.03 4.58
N GLU A 168 -5.10 -8.61 3.48
CA GLU A 168 -4.79 -7.89 2.22
C GLU A 168 -6.05 -7.28 1.55
N ALA A 169 -7.26 -7.78 1.85
CA ALA A 169 -8.51 -7.14 1.43
C ALA A 169 -8.72 -5.76 2.10
N LEU A 170 -8.18 -5.54 3.30
CA LEU A 170 -8.17 -4.22 3.94
C LEU A 170 -7.24 -3.26 3.21
N LEU A 171 -6.09 -3.75 2.74
CA LEU A 171 -5.16 -2.95 1.93
C LEU A 171 -5.80 -2.55 0.59
N THR A 172 -6.45 -3.50 -0.09
CA THR A 172 -7.22 -3.23 -1.32
C THR A 172 -8.34 -2.21 -1.07
N THR A 173 -9.03 -2.32 0.08
CA THR A 173 -10.06 -1.34 0.46
C THR A 173 -9.46 0.06 0.64
N THR A 174 -8.28 0.18 1.27
CA THR A 174 -7.54 1.44 1.36
C THR A 174 -7.29 2.05 -0.01
N THR A 175 -6.73 1.28 -0.94
CA THR A 175 -6.33 1.80 -2.26
C THR A 175 -7.54 2.20 -3.10
N LEU A 176 -8.63 1.43 -3.06
CA LEU A 176 -9.91 1.81 -3.68
C LEU A 176 -10.50 3.11 -3.11
N LEU A 177 -10.46 3.30 -1.79
CA LEU A 177 -10.95 4.54 -1.15
C LEU A 177 -10.12 5.75 -1.57
N ILE A 178 -8.79 5.59 -1.68
CA ILE A 178 -7.89 6.64 -2.19
C ILE A 178 -8.24 6.98 -3.63
N VAL A 179 -8.31 5.98 -4.51
CA VAL A 179 -8.65 6.15 -5.93
C VAL A 179 -10.01 6.85 -6.09
N ALA A 180 -11.05 6.32 -5.44
CA ALA A 180 -12.39 6.88 -5.53
C ALA A 180 -12.43 8.33 -5.01
N GLY A 181 -11.76 8.60 -3.89
CA GLY A 181 -11.74 9.92 -3.29
C GLY A 181 -11.04 10.97 -4.16
N PHE A 182 -9.85 10.67 -4.68
CA PHE A 182 -9.14 11.61 -5.56
C PHE A 182 -9.86 11.80 -6.90
N ARG A 183 -10.43 10.74 -7.46
CA ARG A 183 -11.18 10.80 -8.71
C ARG A 183 -12.45 11.66 -8.56
N ASN A 184 -13.26 11.39 -7.54
CA ASN A 184 -14.46 12.17 -7.24
C ASN A 184 -14.11 13.65 -6.97
N GLY A 185 -13.07 13.90 -6.17
CA GLY A 185 -12.64 15.25 -5.84
C GLY A 185 -12.05 16.03 -7.02
N SER A 186 -11.59 15.35 -8.08
CA SER A 186 -11.02 15.98 -9.28
C SER A 186 -12.05 16.26 -10.37
N HIS A 187 -13.10 15.43 -10.45
CA HIS A 187 -14.02 15.44 -11.59
C HIS A 187 -15.47 15.80 -11.26
N THR A 188 -15.84 15.78 -9.98
CA THR A 188 -17.23 15.99 -9.56
C THR A 188 -17.32 17.25 -8.70
N PRO A 189 -18.21 18.21 -9.03
CA PRO A 189 -18.46 19.36 -8.18
C PRO A 189 -18.87 18.92 -6.77
N LYS A 190 -18.40 19.62 -5.74
CA LYS A 190 -18.67 19.28 -4.32
C LYS A 190 -20.17 19.14 -4.01
N ALA A 191 -21.04 19.91 -4.68
CA ALA A 191 -22.49 19.84 -4.53
C ALA A 191 -23.12 18.52 -5.04
N GLU A 192 -22.40 17.80 -5.89
CA GLU A 192 -22.85 16.56 -6.53
C GLU A 192 -22.24 15.30 -5.90
N LEU A 193 -21.31 15.46 -4.95
CA LEU A 193 -20.76 14.39 -4.13
C LEU A 193 -21.81 13.86 -3.15
N LYS A 194 -22.75 13.08 -3.69
CA LYS A 194 -23.76 12.37 -2.91
C LYS A 194 -23.19 11.00 -2.55
N ASP A 195 -23.45 10.55 -1.33
CA ASP A 195 -23.24 9.17 -0.89
C ASP A 195 -21.79 8.68 -0.67
N GLU A 196 -20.76 9.55 -0.59
CA GLU A 196 -19.39 9.11 -0.24
C GLU A 196 -19.32 8.33 1.10
N TRP A 197 -20.22 8.63 2.03
CA TRP A 197 -20.35 7.91 3.29
C TRP A 197 -20.66 6.42 3.10
N LYS A 198 -21.34 6.02 2.01
CA LYS A 198 -21.63 4.62 1.70
C LYS A 198 -20.35 3.83 1.46
N LEU A 199 -19.36 4.45 0.80
CA LEU A 199 -18.05 3.82 0.58
C LEU A 199 -17.27 3.68 1.88
N LYS A 200 -17.36 4.67 2.78
CA LYS A 200 -16.77 4.55 4.13
C LYS A 200 -17.41 3.40 4.92
N VAL A 201 -18.74 3.30 4.90
CA VAL A 201 -19.49 2.22 5.56
C VAL A 201 -19.18 0.86 4.95
N ALA A 202 -19.06 0.77 3.62
CA ALA A 202 -18.65 -0.45 2.95
C ALA A 202 -17.25 -0.90 3.44
N GLY A 203 -16.29 0.02 3.52
CA GLY A 203 -14.95 -0.29 4.05
C GLY A 203 -14.99 -0.77 5.51
N LEU A 204 -15.77 -0.12 6.38
CA LEU A 204 -15.97 -0.57 7.76
C LEU A 204 -16.64 -1.96 7.82
N GLY A 205 -17.54 -2.27 6.89
CA GLY A 205 -18.14 -3.59 6.74
C GLY A 205 -17.11 -4.67 6.40
N VAL A 206 -16.12 -4.36 5.55
CA VAL A 206 -15.01 -5.30 5.24
C VAL A 206 -14.20 -5.61 6.49
N ILE A 207 -13.91 -4.61 7.33
CA ILE A 207 -13.22 -4.83 8.62
C ILE A 207 -14.06 -5.70 9.54
N ALA A 208 -15.36 -5.41 9.69
CA ALA A 208 -16.23 -6.20 10.55
C ALA A 208 -16.29 -7.66 10.10
N ALA A 209 -16.36 -7.90 8.79
CA ALA A 209 -16.30 -9.24 8.21
C ALA A 209 -14.95 -9.92 8.49
N PHE A 210 -13.84 -9.21 8.29
CA PHE A 210 -12.50 -9.72 8.57
C PHE A 210 -12.30 -10.09 10.03
N VAL A 211 -12.64 -9.18 10.96
CA VAL A 211 -12.54 -9.43 12.41
C VAL A 211 -13.43 -10.60 12.81
N SER A 212 -14.62 -10.72 12.25
CA SER A 212 -15.49 -11.88 12.50
C SER A 212 -14.80 -13.17 12.04
N ALA A 213 -14.26 -13.20 10.83
CA ALA A 213 -13.53 -14.36 10.29
C ALA A 213 -12.30 -14.71 11.13
N LEU A 214 -11.56 -13.70 11.62
CA LEU A 214 -10.40 -13.86 12.49
C LEU A 214 -10.78 -14.56 13.81
N VAL A 215 -11.91 -14.17 14.42
CA VAL A 215 -12.39 -14.72 15.70
C VAL A 215 -12.94 -16.14 15.54
N VAL A 216 -13.79 -16.37 14.53
CA VAL A 216 -14.56 -17.62 14.42
C VAL A 216 -13.92 -18.65 13.50
N GLY A 217 -13.05 -18.22 12.58
CA GLY A 217 -12.48 -19.04 11.51
C GLY A 217 -11.84 -20.35 11.99
N PRO A 218 -10.93 -20.32 12.99
CA PRO A 218 -10.33 -21.53 13.52
C PRO A 218 -11.36 -22.52 14.07
N GLY A 219 -12.42 -22.02 14.71
CA GLY A 219 -13.53 -22.83 15.23
C GLY A 219 -14.47 -23.40 14.16
N LEU A 220 -14.45 -22.85 12.94
CA LEU A 220 -15.23 -23.33 11.80
C LEU A 220 -14.49 -24.36 10.93
N GLY A 221 -13.28 -24.76 11.32
CA GLY A 221 -12.51 -25.81 10.65
C GLY A 221 -11.58 -25.33 9.53
N PHE A 222 -11.38 -24.01 9.38
CA PHE A 222 -10.33 -23.47 8.51
C PHE A 222 -8.96 -23.97 8.97
N GLN A 223 -8.19 -24.51 8.01
CA GLN A 223 -6.84 -25.02 8.21
C GLN A 223 -5.80 -23.97 7.79
N ASP A 224 -4.54 -24.29 8.04
CA ASP A 224 -3.35 -23.51 7.71
C ASP A 224 -3.31 -23.05 6.24
N HIS A 225 -3.66 -23.92 5.29
CA HIS A 225 -3.67 -23.60 3.85
C HIS A 225 -5.08 -23.55 3.25
N SER A 226 -6.11 -23.32 4.06
CA SER A 226 -7.45 -23.09 3.51
C SER A 226 -7.46 -21.84 2.62
N ALA A 227 -8.03 -21.99 1.44
CA ALA A 227 -8.07 -20.92 0.44
C ALA A 227 -8.96 -19.75 0.87
N PHE A 228 -8.52 -18.52 0.62
CA PHE A 228 -9.31 -17.32 0.84
C PHE A 228 -10.60 -17.35 0.02
N LEU A 229 -11.72 -16.95 0.64
CA LEU A 229 -13.07 -17.06 0.09
C LEU A 229 -13.38 -18.46 -0.48
N LEU A 230 -12.89 -19.51 0.19
CA LEU A 230 -13.03 -20.91 -0.22
C LEU A 230 -12.45 -21.19 -1.62
N GLY A 231 -11.49 -20.39 -2.07
CA GLY A 231 -10.87 -20.53 -3.38
C GLY A 231 -11.81 -20.12 -4.52
N ALA A 232 -12.71 -19.16 -4.30
CA ALA A 232 -13.60 -18.66 -5.35
C ALA A 232 -12.81 -18.25 -6.61
N GLY A 233 -13.10 -18.90 -7.74
CA GLY A 233 -12.38 -18.69 -8.99
C GLY A 233 -11.12 -19.54 -9.17
N ASN A 234 -10.73 -20.38 -8.21
CA ASN A 234 -9.72 -21.40 -8.45
C ASN A 234 -10.23 -22.42 -9.49
N LEU A 235 -9.36 -22.82 -10.40
CA LEU A 235 -9.62 -23.92 -11.31
C LEU A 235 -9.50 -25.24 -10.55
N PRO A 236 -10.30 -26.26 -10.89
CA PRO A 236 -10.14 -27.59 -10.33
C PRO A 236 -8.73 -28.13 -10.59
N LYS A 237 -8.12 -28.76 -9.60
CA LYS A 237 -6.76 -29.31 -9.69
C LYS A 237 -6.58 -30.21 -10.92
N ASP A 238 -7.51 -31.13 -11.15
CA ASP A 238 -7.49 -32.04 -12.30
C ASP A 238 -7.50 -31.30 -13.65
N LEU A 239 -8.14 -30.13 -13.74
CA LEU A 239 -8.10 -29.30 -14.93
C LEU A 239 -6.73 -28.64 -15.09
N VAL A 240 -6.18 -28.08 -14.01
CA VAL A 240 -4.86 -27.41 -14.03
C VAL A 240 -3.77 -28.37 -14.47
N GLU A 241 -3.76 -29.59 -13.95
CA GLU A 241 -2.77 -30.62 -14.29
C GLU A 241 -2.84 -31.08 -15.76
N THR A 242 -3.96 -30.82 -16.46
CA THR A 242 -4.11 -31.14 -17.89
C THR A 242 -3.71 -29.99 -18.82
N LEU A 243 -3.40 -28.81 -18.30
CA LEU A 243 -3.01 -27.65 -19.11
C LEU A 243 -1.67 -27.91 -19.80
N PRO A 244 -1.54 -27.63 -21.12
CA PRO A 244 -0.39 -28.07 -21.91
C PRO A 244 0.94 -27.39 -21.57
N TRP A 245 0.91 -26.29 -20.81
CA TRP A 245 2.10 -25.57 -20.36
C TRP A 245 2.49 -25.88 -18.91
N VAL A 246 1.65 -26.57 -18.14
CA VAL A 246 1.93 -26.85 -16.72
C VAL A 246 2.98 -27.97 -16.64
N THR A 247 4.12 -27.66 -16.04
CA THR A 247 5.24 -28.59 -15.87
C THR A 247 5.50 -28.93 -14.41
N HIS A 248 4.98 -28.11 -13.48
CA HIS A 248 5.16 -28.25 -12.04
C HIS A 248 3.80 -28.39 -11.34
N SER A 249 3.74 -29.21 -10.30
CA SER A 249 2.56 -29.29 -9.44
C SER A 249 2.43 -28.04 -8.57
N GLU A 250 1.22 -27.53 -8.41
CA GLU A 250 0.94 -26.38 -7.55
C GLU A 250 1.40 -26.65 -6.10
N PRO A 251 2.26 -25.79 -5.51
CA PRO A 251 2.69 -25.91 -4.13
C PRO A 251 1.55 -25.71 -3.13
N VAL A 252 1.68 -26.30 -1.93
CA VAL A 252 0.67 -26.19 -0.86
C VAL A 252 0.46 -24.74 -0.38
N ASN A 253 1.52 -23.94 -0.49
CA ASN A 253 1.62 -22.54 -0.10
C ASN A 253 1.31 -21.58 -1.27
N ALA A 254 0.75 -22.09 -2.38
CA ALA A 254 0.25 -21.26 -3.46
C ALA A 254 -0.98 -20.46 -3.02
N LEU A 255 -0.98 -19.15 -3.31
CA LEU A 255 -2.11 -18.27 -3.00
C LEU A 255 -3.32 -18.59 -3.88
N SER A 256 -4.52 -18.47 -3.32
CA SER A 256 -5.75 -18.59 -4.12
C SER A 256 -5.95 -17.41 -5.09
N ILE A 257 -6.82 -17.58 -6.09
CA ILE A 257 -7.18 -16.50 -7.02
C ILE A 257 -7.66 -15.25 -6.30
N PRO A 258 -8.54 -15.32 -5.29
CA PRO A 258 -8.93 -14.15 -4.52
C PRO A 258 -7.75 -13.41 -3.88
N THR A 259 -6.78 -14.15 -3.34
CA THR A 259 -5.58 -13.56 -2.72
C THR A 259 -4.63 -12.96 -3.75
N TRP A 260 -4.40 -13.61 -4.88
CA TRP A 260 -3.64 -13.01 -5.97
C TRP A 260 -4.34 -11.76 -6.53
N ALA A 261 -5.67 -11.77 -6.63
CA ALA A 261 -6.45 -10.64 -7.10
C ALA A 261 -6.25 -9.41 -6.20
N ILE A 262 -6.39 -9.52 -4.88
CA ILE A 262 -6.14 -8.38 -3.96
C ILE A 262 -4.70 -7.88 -3.98
N HIS A 263 -3.69 -8.76 -4.13
CA HIS A 263 -2.29 -8.35 -4.32
C HIS A 263 -2.13 -7.49 -5.57
N PHE A 264 -2.60 -7.97 -6.72
CA PHE A 264 -2.52 -7.20 -7.96
C PHE A 264 -3.39 -5.95 -7.94
N SER A 265 -4.57 -6.01 -7.33
CA SER A 265 -5.47 -4.86 -7.19
C SER A 265 -4.79 -3.74 -6.44
N SER A 266 -4.22 -4.02 -5.26
CA SER A 266 -3.56 -2.99 -4.45
C SER A 266 -2.36 -2.36 -5.18
N VAL A 267 -1.56 -3.14 -5.92
CA VAL A 267 -0.45 -2.62 -6.73
C VAL A 267 -0.94 -1.73 -7.88
N PHE A 268 -1.92 -2.19 -8.67
CA PHE A 268 -2.45 -1.44 -9.82
C PHE A 268 -3.21 -0.19 -9.39
N GLU A 269 -4.06 -0.30 -8.38
CA GLU A 269 -4.81 0.82 -7.81
C GLU A 269 -3.87 1.87 -7.22
N TRP A 270 -2.74 1.47 -6.63
CA TRP A 270 -1.74 2.41 -6.16
C TRP A 270 -1.09 3.19 -7.31
N VAL A 271 -0.71 2.54 -8.41
CA VAL A 271 -0.21 3.24 -9.61
C VAL A 271 -1.29 4.14 -10.23
N PHE A 272 -2.54 3.71 -10.20
CA PHE A 272 -3.65 4.54 -10.66
C PHE A 272 -3.88 5.76 -9.75
N ALA A 273 -3.83 5.59 -8.43
CA ALA A 273 -3.88 6.68 -7.45
C ALA A 273 -2.73 7.66 -7.68
N MET A 274 -1.51 7.16 -7.89
CA MET A 274 -0.34 7.96 -8.26
C MET A 274 -0.59 8.84 -9.48
N ASN A 275 -1.25 8.30 -10.51
CA ASN A 275 -1.60 9.05 -11.72
C ASN A 275 -2.66 10.12 -11.48
N ILE A 276 -3.71 9.82 -10.69
CA ILE A 276 -4.73 10.82 -10.34
C ILE A 276 -4.12 11.92 -9.46
N ILE A 277 -3.34 11.54 -8.44
CA ILE A 277 -2.66 12.48 -7.53
C ILE A 277 -1.68 13.39 -8.28
N TRP A 278 -1.00 12.85 -9.30
CA TRP A 278 -0.17 13.67 -10.19
C TRP A 278 -1.00 14.77 -10.85
N ASN A 279 -2.15 14.41 -11.43
CA ASN A 279 -3.05 15.37 -12.08
C ASN A 279 -3.75 16.29 -11.07
N PHE A 280 -3.89 15.87 -9.81
CA PHE A 280 -4.48 16.66 -8.74
C PHE A 280 -3.70 17.96 -8.45
N SER A 281 -2.45 18.06 -8.90
CA SER A 281 -1.74 19.34 -8.92
C SER A 281 -2.48 20.41 -9.71
N GLU A 282 -3.15 20.05 -10.81
CA GLU A 282 -3.93 20.98 -11.63
C GLU A 282 -5.21 21.40 -10.90
N ASN A 283 -5.93 20.44 -10.29
CA ASN A 283 -7.16 20.71 -9.54
C ASN A 283 -6.93 21.71 -8.39
N THR A 284 -5.76 21.64 -7.76
CA THR A 284 -5.37 22.52 -6.64
C THR A 284 -4.53 23.72 -7.06
N GLY A 285 -3.96 23.73 -8.26
CA GLY A 285 -2.94 24.70 -8.68
C GLY A 285 -1.61 24.57 -7.91
N ASN A 286 -1.30 23.38 -7.38
CA ASN A 286 -0.12 23.14 -6.56
C ASN A 286 0.71 21.95 -7.08
N GLU A 287 1.80 22.25 -7.79
CA GLU A 287 2.74 21.26 -8.37
C GLU A 287 3.38 20.32 -7.34
N LYS A 288 3.36 20.66 -6.04
CA LYS A 288 3.93 19.80 -4.99
C LYS A 288 3.20 18.46 -4.85
N TRP A 289 1.97 18.34 -5.34
CA TRP A 289 1.26 17.06 -5.45
C TRP A 289 1.97 16.05 -6.36
N LYS A 290 2.66 16.50 -7.43
CA LYS A 290 3.52 15.60 -8.24
C LYS A 290 4.68 15.04 -7.41
N GLY A 291 5.18 15.81 -6.44
CA GLY A 291 6.17 15.36 -5.46
C GLY A 291 5.64 14.23 -4.56
N LEU A 292 4.35 14.23 -4.23
CA LEU A 292 3.72 13.13 -3.50
C LEU A 292 3.71 11.84 -4.32
N THR A 293 3.40 11.93 -5.62
CA THR A 293 3.48 10.78 -6.54
C THR A 293 4.88 10.14 -6.54
N TRP A 294 5.94 10.95 -6.53
CA TRP A 294 7.31 10.42 -6.38
C TRP A 294 7.55 9.75 -5.03
N GLY A 295 7.03 10.32 -3.94
CA GLY A 295 7.08 9.72 -2.60
C GLY A 295 6.28 8.42 -2.46
N MET A 296 5.36 8.12 -3.39
CA MET A 296 4.59 6.88 -3.41
C MET A 296 5.34 5.70 -4.05
N ILE A 297 6.44 5.93 -4.79
CA ILE A 297 7.20 4.88 -5.49
C ILE A 297 7.81 3.82 -4.55
N PRO A 298 8.41 4.17 -3.40
CA PRO A 298 8.94 3.15 -2.50
C PRO A 298 7.85 2.24 -1.93
N SER A 299 6.66 2.78 -1.61
CA SER A 299 5.51 1.97 -1.18
C SER A 299 5.00 1.06 -2.29
N HIS A 300 5.02 1.52 -3.55
CA HIS A 300 4.75 0.66 -4.71
C HIS A 300 5.76 -0.50 -4.80
N ALA A 301 7.05 -0.19 -4.65
CA ALA A 301 8.11 -1.19 -4.64
C ALA A 301 7.97 -2.21 -3.49
N SER A 302 7.46 -1.77 -2.34
CA SER A 302 7.12 -2.64 -1.22
C SER A 302 6.04 -3.67 -1.61
N GLY A 303 4.95 -3.25 -2.23
CA GLY A 303 3.91 -4.16 -2.74
C GLY A 303 4.45 -5.16 -3.78
N VAL A 304 5.34 -4.71 -4.67
CA VAL A 304 6.02 -5.60 -5.62
C VAL A 304 6.89 -6.63 -4.90
N ALA A 305 7.60 -6.25 -3.84
CA ALA A 305 8.41 -7.17 -3.04
C ALA A 305 7.55 -8.26 -2.36
N ALA A 306 6.37 -7.90 -1.84
CA ALA A 306 5.41 -8.86 -1.29
C ALA A 306 4.95 -9.86 -2.37
N CYS A 307 4.50 -9.35 -3.53
CA CYS A 307 4.07 -10.18 -4.65
C CYS A 307 5.19 -11.11 -5.14
N THR A 308 6.43 -10.60 -5.16
CA THR A 308 7.61 -11.37 -5.57
C THR A 308 7.90 -12.50 -4.59
N TYR A 309 7.77 -12.28 -3.28
CA TYR A 309 7.95 -13.32 -2.29
C TYR A 309 6.92 -14.46 -2.44
N HIS A 310 5.66 -14.10 -2.71
CA HIS A 310 4.58 -15.05 -3.00
C HIS A 310 4.76 -15.80 -4.32
N PHE A 311 5.28 -15.14 -5.35
CA PHE A 311 5.62 -15.77 -6.63
C PHE A 311 6.64 -16.91 -6.47
N PHE A 312 7.54 -16.84 -5.48
CA PHE A 312 8.47 -17.93 -5.17
C PHE A 312 7.92 -18.94 -4.15
N TYR A 313 6.65 -18.81 -3.75
CA TYR A 313 6.01 -19.62 -2.69
C TYR A 313 6.66 -19.47 -1.32
N ASN A 314 7.00 -18.23 -0.94
CA ASN A 314 7.43 -17.87 0.41
C ASN A 314 8.64 -18.66 0.99
N PRO A 315 9.69 -19.03 0.23
CA PRO A 315 10.72 -19.90 0.75
C PRO A 315 11.58 -19.15 1.78
N SER A 316 11.98 -19.82 2.85
CA SER A 316 12.79 -19.22 3.92
C SER A 316 14.12 -18.62 3.44
N SER A 317 14.68 -19.16 2.35
CA SER A 317 15.91 -18.63 1.73
C SER A 317 15.75 -17.27 1.06
N LEU A 318 14.51 -16.82 0.77
CA LEU A 318 14.22 -15.52 0.15
C LEU A 318 13.56 -14.54 1.13
N GLN A 319 13.67 -14.78 2.44
CA GLN A 319 13.16 -13.87 3.50
C GLN A 319 13.73 -12.44 3.42
N PHE A 320 14.84 -12.23 2.71
CA PHE A 320 15.33 -10.88 2.43
C PHE A 320 14.31 -10.05 1.64
N LEU A 321 13.42 -10.67 0.84
CA LEU A 321 12.33 -9.97 0.13
C LEU A 321 11.33 -9.36 1.11
N VAL A 322 11.01 -10.04 2.21
CA VAL A 322 10.15 -9.52 3.29
C VAL A 322 10.85 -8.37 4.02
N SER A 323 12.16 -8.50 4.27
CA SER A 323 12.95 -7.40 4.86
C SER A 323 13.04 -6.19 3.91
N THR A 324 13.13 -6.44 2.60
CA THR A 324 13.15 -5.42 1.55
C THR A 324 11.80 -4.71 1.46
N GLN A 325 10.70 -5.45 1.47
CA GLN A 325 9.34 -4.93 1.57
C GLN A 325 9.23 -3.98 2.78
N ALA A 326 9.61 -4.43 3.97
CA ALA A 326 9.54 -3.62 5.19
C ALA A 326 10.39 -2.34 5.11
N GLY A 327 11.63 -2.46 4.60
CA GLY A 327 12.52 -1.31 4.40
C GLY A 327 11.98 -0.30 3.37
N LEU A 328 11.36 -0.79 2.30
CA LEU A 328 10.69 0.04 1.29
C LEU A 328 9.42 0.71 1.84
N THR A 329 8.68 0.05 2.74
CA THR A 329 7.56 0.66 3.48
C THR A 329 8.04 1.79 4.38
N LEU A 330 9.13 1.58 5.14
CA LEU A 330 9.75 2.63 5.94
C LEU A 330 10.18 3.82 5.07
N LEU A 331 10.91 3.57 4.00
CA LEU A 331 11.32 4.61 3.05
C LEU A 331 10.12 5.32 2.41
N GLY A 332 9.08 4.56 2.05
CA GLY A 332 7.82 5.07 1.52
C GLY A 332 7.16 6.03 2.50
N ASN A 333 6.98 5.62 3.76
CA ASN A 333 6.37 6.47 4.77
C ASN A 333 7.18 7.74 5.06
N ILE A 334 8.53 7.65 5.05
CA ILE A 334 9.40 8.83 5.16
C ILE A 334 9.20 9.79 3.98
N THR A 335 9.22 9.27 2.76
CA THR A 335 9.10 10.10 1.55
C THR A 335 7.70 10.70 1.40
N LEU A 336 6.64 9.95 1.76
CA LEU A 336 5.27 10.46 1.88
C LEU A 336 5.17 11.58 2.93
N ALA A 337 5.79 11.41 4.11
CA ALA A 337 5.79 12.42 5.17
C ALA A 337 6.46 13.72 4.71
N ILE A 338 7.61 13.62 4.05
CA ILE A 338 8.31 14.78 3.48
C ILE A 338 7.46 15.46 2.40
N ALA A 339 6.83 14.69 1.51
CA ALA A 339 5.98 15.24 0.47
C ALA A 339 4.74 15.95 1.04
N ALA A 340 4.05 15.34 2.00
CA ALA A 340 2.91 15.93 2.68
C ALA A 340 3.29 17.20 3.45
N TYR A 341 4.45 17.21 4.13
CA TYR A 341 4.98 18.42 4.78
C TYR A 341 5.19 19.56 3.78
N ARG A 342 5.82 19.28 2.62
CA ARG A 342 6.03 20.27 1.55
C ARG A 342 4.72 20.85 1.04
N ILE A 343 3.70 20.00 0.85
CA ILE A 343 2.35 20.43 0.45
C ILE A 343 1.74 21.31 1.54
N ALA A 344 1.74 20.86 2.81
CA ALA A 344 1.16 21.58 3.93
C ALA A 344 1.76 22.99 4.10
N VAL A 345 3.10 23.09 4.14
CA VAL A 345 3.81 24.38 4.25
C VAL A 345 3.45 25.31 3.09
N SER A 346 3.37 24.77 1.86
CA SER A 346 3.00 25.57 0.69
C SER A 346 1.58 26.12 0.73
N ASN A 347 0.70 25.46 1.50
CA ASN A 347 -0.68 25.87 1.68
C ASN A 347 -0.89 26.64 3.00
N GLY A 348 0.19 27.11 3.64
CA GLY A 348 0.13 27.99 4.81
C GLY A 348 0.28 27.31 6.17
N TRP A 349 0.62 26.01 6.23
CA TRP A 349 0.95 25.37 7.50
C TRP A 349 2.17 26.04 8.14
N SER A 350 2.11 26.25 9.45
CA SER A 350 3.20 26.84 10.25
C SER A 350 3.23 26.24 11.65
N LEU A 351 4.27 26.53 12.42
CA LEU A 351 4.40 26.03 13.80
C LEU A 351 3.25 26.48 14.71
N ASP A 352 2.56 27.57 14.37
CA ASP A 352 1.38 28.05 15.11
C ASP A 352 0.24 27.00 15.12
N GLU A 353 0.19 26.12 14.11
CA GLU A 353 -0.79 25.03 13.98
C GLU A 353 -0.56 23.88 14.97
N LEU A 354 0.60 23.82 15.64
CA LEU A 354 0.87 22.84 16.69
C LEU A 354 0.32 23.28 18.05
N ASN A 355 -0.10 24.53 18.21
CA ASN A 355 -0.61 25.04 19.48
C ASN A 355 -2.03 24.51 19.74
N PRO A 356 -2.25 23.65 20.76
CA PRO A 356 -3.58 23.13 21.09
C PRO A 356 -4.50 24.19 21.71
N LEU A 357 -3.96 25.34 22.13
CA LEU A 357 -4.69 26.47 22.72
C LEU A 357 -4.37 27.75 21.95
N PRO A 358 -4.88 27.90 20.71
CA PRO A 358 -4.65 29.11 19.94
C PRO A 358 -5.21 30.32 20.69
N ALA A 359 -4.40 31.39 20.80
CA ALA A 359 -4.78 32.60 21.52
C ALA A 359 -6.03 33.30 20.92
N SER A 360 -6.37 32.98 19.68
CA SER A 360 -7.60 33.38 19.00
C SER A 360 -7.97 32.36 17.92
N SER A 361 -9.24 31.96 17.85
CA SER A 361 -9.82 31.16 16.76
C SER A 361 -9.99 31.95 15.45
N THR A 362 -9.65 33.24 15.45
CA THR A 362 -9.82 34.18 14.33
C THR A 362 -8.51 34.89 14.00
N SER A 363 -7.37 34.19 14.09
CA SER A 363 -6.09 34.78 13.66
C SER A 363 -6.14 35.13 12.17
N PRO A 364 -5.60 36.28 11.73
CA PRO A 364 -5.60 36.65 10.31
C PRO A 364 -4.99 35.58 9.40
N LYS A 365 -3.94 34.88 9.86
CA LYS A 365 -3.33 33.75 9.13
C LYS A 365 -4.28 32.55 9.03
N GLY A 366 -4.96 32.19 10.12
CA GLY A 366 -5.93 31.10 10.14
C GLY A 366 -7.11 31.35 9.20
N ILE A 367 -7.63 32.59 9.19
CA ILE A 367 -8.71 32.99 8.28
C ILE A 367 -8.30 32.83 6.82
N ILE A 368 -7.08 33.23 6.45
CA ILE A 368 -6.57 33.05 5.07
C ILE A 368 -6.50 31.57 4.69
N VAL A 369 -6.03 30.71 5.60
CA VAL A 369 -5.99 29.25 5.38
C VAL A 369 -7.40 28.68 5.24
N ASP A 370 -8.35 29.12 6.06
CA ASP A 370 -9.72 28.64 6.04
C ASP A 370 -10.47 29.09 4.78
N GLU A 371 -10.24 30.33 4.33
CA GLU A 371 -10.78 30.86 3.08
C GLU A 371 -10.19 30.12 1.87
N ALA A 372 -8.87 29.90 1.86
CA ALA A 372 -8.20 29.11 0.83
C ALA A 372 -8.71 27.65 0.83
N ALA A 373 -8.94 27.05 2.00
CA ALA A 373 -9.47 25.70 2.13
C ALA A 373 -10.95 25.57 1.68
N ALA A 374 -11.73 26.65 1.80
CA ALA A 374 -13.11 26.71 1.36
C ALA A 374 -13.24 26.93 -0.17
N ALA A 375 -12.19 27.41 -0.84
CA ALA A 375 -12.21 27.67 -2.27
C ALA A 375 -12.44 26.37 -3.07
N PRO A 376 -13.34 26.39 -4.08
CA PRO A 376 -13.61 25.22 -4.90
C PRO A 376 -12.37 24.81 -5.69
N LEU A 377 -12.18 23.51 -5.86
CA LEU A 377 -11.15 22.97 -6.73
C LEU A 377 -11.50 23.23 -8.19
N LEU A 378 -10.46 23.35 -9.03
CA LEU A 378 -10.64 23.30 -10.47
C LEU A 378 -11.11 21.89 -10.83
N ILE A 379 -12.19 21.77 -11.60
CA ILE A 379 -12.74 20.48 -12.02
C ILE A 379 -12.20 20.17 -13.42
N THR A 380 -11.68 18.97 -13.58
CA THR A 380 -11.24 18.43 -14.88
C THR A 380 -12.22 17.37 -15.35
N GLU A 381 -12.40 17.20 -16.66
CA GLU A 381 -13.26 16.12 -17.16
C GLU A 381 -12.60 14.75 -16.92
N ALA A 382 -13.39 13.78 -16.48
CA ALA A 382 -12.92 12.41 -16.33
C ALA A 382 -12.66 11.81 -17.73
N PRO A 383 -11.48 11.21 -17.99
CA PRO A 383 -11.16 10.66 -19.30
C PRO A 383 -12.03 9.45 -19.69
N GLU A 384 -12.65 8.81 -18.71
CA GLU A 384 -13.57 7.69 -18.90
C GLU A 384 -14.59 7.61 -17.76
N SER A 385 -15.63 6.80 -17.88
CA SER A 385 -16.65 6.59 -16.84
C SER A 385 -16.16 5.66 -15.73
N ASP A 386 -16.77 5.76 -14.54
CA ASP A 386 -16.38 4.92 -13.38
C ASP A 386 -16.60 3.43 -13.62
N ALA A 387 -17.66 3.08 -14.37
CA ALA A 387 -17.92 1.69 -14.74
C ALA A 387 -16.85 1.15 -15.70
N ALA A 388 -16.40 1.97 -16.66
CA ALA A 388 -15.33 1.58 -17.58
C ALA A 388 -14.00 1.38 -16.85
N LEU A 389 -13.67 2.31 -15.95
CA LEU A 389 -12.48 2.21 -15.11
C LEU A 389 -12.54 0.96 -14.21
N ALA A 390 -13.65 0.73 -13.51
CA ALA A 390 -13.83 -0.42 -12.64
C ALA A 390 -13.73 -1.74 -13.43
N ALA A 391 -14.30 -1.80 -14.63
CA ALA A 391 -14.19 -2.97 -15.51
C ALA A 391 -12.74 -3.21 -15.96
N LYS A 392 -12.00 -2.16 -16.31
CA LYS A 392 -10.57 -2.27 -16.68
C LYS A 392 -9.72 -2.74 -15.51
N LEU A 393 -9.91 -2.16 -14.33
CA LEU A 393 -9.19 -2.56 -13.11
C LEU A 393 -9.51 -4.02 -12.77
N ALA A 394 -10.79 -4.41 -12.76
CA ALA A 394 -11.18 -5.80 -12.51
C ALA A 394 -10.58 -6.76 -13.54
N ALA A 395 -10.65 -6.44 -14.84
CA ALA A 395 -10.08 -7.27 -15.90
C ALA A 395 -8.56 -7.41 -15.77
N LEU A 396 -7.86 -6.31 -15.46
CA LEU A 396 -6.42 -6.31 -15.25
C LEU A 396 -6.04 -7.12 -14.01
N THR A 397 -6.74 -6.90 -12.89
CA THR A 397 -6.52 -7.58 -11.62
C THR A 397 -6.75 -9.08 -11.73
N PHE A 398 -7.94 -9.51 -12.15
CA PHE A 398 -8.25 -10.94 -12.27
C PHE A 398 -7.47 -11.59 -13.41
N GLY A 399 -7.31 -10.92 -14.55
CA GLY A 399 -6.50 -11.44 -15.65
C GLY A 399 -5.06 -11.72 -15.20
N THR A 400 -4.43 -10.78 -14.50
CA THR A 400 -3.07 -10.95 -13.99
C THR A 400 -3.01 -12.03 -12.90
N ALA A 401 -4.00 -12.09 -11.99
CA ALA A 401 -4.07 -13.13 -10.96
C ALA A 401 -4.10 -14.55 -11.56
N TYR A 402 -4.90 -14.78 -12.59
CA TYR A 402 -4.93 -16.08 -13.29
C TYR A 402 -3.64 -16.36 -14.07
N ILE A 403 -3.10 -15.34 -14.76
CA ILE A 403 -1.85 -15.46 -15.51
C ILE A 403 -0.71 -15.86 -14.58
N VAL A 404 -0.59 -15.22 -13.41
CA VAL A 404 0.48 -15.54 -12.46
C VAL A 404 0.22 -16.91 -11.84
N LYS A 405 -0.93 -17.14 -11.17
CA LYS A 405 -1.20 -18.39 -10.45
C LYS A 405 -1.02 -19.65 -11.30
N TYR A 406 -1.48 -19.65 -12.56
CA TYR A 406 -1.40 -20.85 -13.41
C TYR A 406 -0.31 -20.80 -14.48
N GLY A 407 0.15 -19.61 -14.86
CA GLY A 407 1.26 -19.46 -15.80
C GLY A 407 2.61 -19.74 -15.13
N GLU A 408 2.77 -19.40 -13.86
CA GLU A 408 4.00 -19.66 -13.11
C GLU A 408 4.31 -21.16 -12.99
N LEU A 409 3.28 -22.02 -12.99
CA LEU A 409 3.43 -23.49 -12.96
C LEU A 409 4.09 -24.08 -14.22
N GLY A 410 4.20 -23.29 -15.30
CA GLY A 410 4.93 -23.65 -16.52
C GLY A 410 6.35 -23.08 -16.58
N LEU A 411 6.81 -22.41 -15.53
CA LEU A 411 8.12 -21.79 -15.45
C LEU A 411 8.95 -22.51 -14.37
N ASP A 412 10.26 -22.66 -14.61
CA ASP A 412 11.17 -23.17 -13.58
C ASP A 412 11.50 -22.11 -12.52
N ILE A 413 11.47 -20.82 -12.92
CA ILE A 413 11.89 -19.68 -12.10
C ILE A 413 11.22 -19.65 -10.71
N PRO A 414 9.87 -19.75 -10.55
CA PRO A 414 9.22 -19.76 -9.23
C PRO A 414 9.74 -20.84 -8.28
N PHE A 415 10.21 -21.96 -8.83
CA PHE A 415 10.66 -23.14 -8.08
C PHE A 415 12.17 -23.09 -7.83
N GLU A 416 12.89 -22.28 -8.60
CA GLU A 416 14.30 -21.96 -8.39
C GLU A 416 14.41 -20.80 -7.39
N ARG A 417 14.91 -21.08 -6.18
CA ARG A 417 15.06 -20.11 -5.06
C ARG A 417 16.11 -19.03 -5.36
N ASN A 418 15.87 -18.20 -6.37
CA ASN A 418 16.83 -17.29 -6.96
C ASN A 418 16.63 -15.85 -6.48
N GLY A 419 17.44 -15.45 -5.49
CA GLY A 419 17.40 -14.10 -4.93
C GLY A 419 17.76 -12.99 -5.92
N TYR A 420 18.55 -13.27 -6.96
CA TYR A 420 18.89 -12.26 -7.97
C TYR A 420 17.70 -11.93 -8.86
N ILE A 421 16.91 -12.93 -9.26
CA ILE A 421 15.68 -12.71 -10.02
C ILE A 421 14.67 -11.97 -9.15
N GLY A 422 14.51 -12.38 -7.88
CA GLY A 422 13.66 -11.66 -6.93
C GLY A 422 14.04 -10.19 -6.81
N ALA A 423 15.33 -9.88 -6.59
CA ALA A 423 15.82 -8.50 -6.54
C ALA A 423 15.60 -7.73 -7.86
N ALA A 424 15.76 -8.39 -9.01
CA ALA A 424 15.53 -7.80 -10.32
C ALA A 424 14.06 -7.43 -10.54
N ILE A 425 13.11 -8.25 -10.08
CA ILE A 425 11.67 -7.95 -10.15
C ILE A 425 11.35 -6.73 -9.27
N VAL A 426 11.82 -6.73 -8.02
CA VAL A 426 11.61 -5.64 -7.05
C VAL A 426 12.21 -4.32 -7.51
N ALA A 427 13.34 -4.33 -8.20
CA ALA A 427 13.94 -3.12 -8.76
C ALA A 427 13.29 -2.72 -10.10
N GLY A 428 13.05 -3.69 -10.98
CA GLY A 428 12.66 -3.48 -12.37
C GLY A 428 11.26 -2.90 -12.53
N ILE A 429 10.25 -3.50 -11.86
CA ILE A 429 8.86 -3.04 -12.00
C ILE A 429 8.69 -1.60 -11.49
N PRO A 430 9.17 -1.22 -10.28
CA PRO A 430 9.09 0.17 -9.82
C PRO A 430 9.94 1.13 -10.64
N ALA A 431 11.07 0.69 -11.20
CA ALA A 431 11.86 1.51 -12.12
C ALA A 431 11.10 1.83 -13.41
N LEU A 432 10.38 0.85 -13.98
CA LEU A 432 9.50 1.08 -15.12
C LEU A 432 8.39 2.07 -14.76
N THR A 433 7.73 1.90 -13.61
CA THR A 433 6.74 2.87 -13.12
C THR A 433 7.36 4.26 -12.97
N ALA A 434 8.52 4.39 -12.33
CA ALA A 434 9.23 5.67 -12.20
C ALA A 434 9.55 6.30 -13.56
N LEU A 435 10.00 5.51 -14.55
CA LEU A 435 10.27 5.98 -15.91
C LEU A 435 9.00 6.50 -16.59
N THR A 436 7.84 5.87 -16.39
CA THR A 436 6.57 6.38 -16.94
C THR A 436 6.23 7.77 -16.40
N PHE A 437 6.38 8.00 -15.09
CA PHE A 437 6.13 9.31 -14.46
C PHE A 437 7.21 10.34 -14.80
N TYR A 438 8.46 9.91 -14.95
CA TYR A 438 9.54 10.78 -15.43
C TYR A 438 9.22 11.32 -16.83
N ASN A 439 8.86 10.43 -17.76
CA ASN A 439 8.49 10.83 -19.11
C ASN A 439 7.23 11.70 -19.13
N LYS A 440 6.25 11.40 -18.28
CA LYS A 440 5.05 12.23 -18.12
C LYS A 440 5.41 13.67 -17.78
N GLY A 441 6.24 13.89 -16.75
CA GLY A 441 6.69 15.24 -16.38
C GLY A 441 7.54 15.92 -17.45
N MET A 442 8.39 15.16 -18.15
CA MET A 442 9.18 15.69 -19.26
C MET A 442 8.31 16.10 -20.47
N ASN A 443 7.24 15.36 -20.76
CA ASN A 443 6.29 15.67 -21.83
C ASN A 443 5.48 16.94 -21.51
N GLU A 444 5.02 17.10 -20.26
CA GLU A 444 4.39 18.34 -19.77
C GLU A 444 5.35 19.54 -19.90
N GLY A 445 6.66 19.32 -19.74
CA GLY A 445 7.71 20.33 -19.95
C GLY A 445 8.27 20.45 -21.37
N GLY A 446 7.68 19.77 -22.37
CA GLY A 446 8.06 19.87 -23.79
C GLY A 446 9.40 19.24 -24.18
N LYS A 447 9.94 18.32 -23.38
CA LYS A 447 11.28 17.69 -23.58
C LYS A 447 11.26 16.16 -23.38
N GLY A 448 10.11 15.50 -23.52
CA GLY A 448 10.00 14.07 -23.23
C GLY A 448 10.62 13.14 -24.27
N ILE A 449 11.05 11.97 -23.79
CA ILE A 449 11.54 10.86 -24.60
C ILE A 449 10.34 9.95 -24.91
N ASN A 450 10.20 9.55 -26.16
CA ASN A 450 9.12 8.69 -26.63
C ASN A 450 9.44 7.23 -26.26
N ILE A 451 8.95 6.74 -25.10
CA ILE A 451 9.07 5.33 -24.72
C ILE A 451 7.78 4.60 -25.15
N PRO A 452 7.86 3.55 -26.00
CA PRO A 452 6.69 2.76 -26.36
C PRO A 452 6.17 1.96 -25.16
N ALA A 453 4.86 1.84 -25.03
CA ALA A 453 4.24 0.84 -24.16
C ALA A 453 4.76 -0.57 -24.52
N LEU A 454 5.07 -1.40 -23.51
CA LEU A 454 5.57 -2.78 -23.67
C LEU A 454 4.63 -3.66 -24.53
N PRO A 455 5.11 -4.71 -25.25
CA PRO A 455 6.47 -4.98 -25.76
C PRO A 455 6.53 -5.15 -27.31
N LYS A 456 7.68 -4.88 -27.92
CA LYS A 456 8.11 -5.57 -29.16
C LYS A 456 9.53 -6.11 -28.96
N PHE A 457 9.68 -7.41 -29.22
CA PHE A 457 10.95 -8.11 -29.32
C PHE A 457 11.73 -7.63 -30.56
N GLY A 458 13.03 -7.40 -30.41
CA GLY A 458 13.95 -7.08 -31.51
C GLY A 458 14.74 -5.80 -31.24
N GLY A 459 16.07 -5.93 -31.15
CA GLY A 459 16.99 -4.84 -30.81
C GLY A 459 17.19 -3.81 -31.92
N GLU A 460 17.62 -2.62 -31.55
CA GLU A 460 18.96 -2.05 -31.80
C GLU A 460 19.05 -0.71 -31.04
N ASP A 461 20.07 -0.64 -30.17
CA ASP A 461 21.01 0.44 -29.90
C ASP A 461 20.50 1.89 -29.98
N GLY A 462 20.49 2.58 -28.84
CA GLY A 462 20.37 4.03 -28.78
C GLY A 462 20.58 4.59 -27.37
N GLU A 463 21.75 5.19 -27.13
CA GLU A 463 22.11 5.90 -25.90
C GLU A 463 21.05 6.96 -25.54
N GLY A 464 20.31 6.73 -24.45
CA GLY A 464 19.49 7.74 -23.77
C GLY A 464 20.30 8.53 -22.74
N PRO A 465 19.92 9.78 -22.41
CA PRO A 465 20.74 10.66 -21.60
C PRO A 465 20.85 10.12 -20.15
N SER A 466 22.06 9.75 -19.74
CA SER A 466 22.34 9.32 -18.37
C SER A 466 22.21 10.50 -17.42
N LEU A 467 21.37 10.39 -16.39
CA LEU A 467 21.34 11.31 -15.26
C LEU A 467 22.76 11.45 -14.69
N SER A 468 23.31 12.65 -14.75
CA SER A 468 24.70 12.89 -14.40
C SER A 468 24.82 13.87 -13.24
N MET A 469 25.95 13.84 -12.54
CA MET A 469 26.27 14.84 -11.53
C MET A 469 26.30 16.27 -12.12
N ALA A 470 26.47 16.41 -13.44
CA ALA A 470 26.38 17.71 -14.10
C ALA A 470 24.98 18.31 -14.02
N ASP A 471 23.93 17.49 -13.98
CA ASP A 471 22.54 17.96 -13.86
C ASP A 471 22.25 18.48 -12.46
N VAL A 472 22.74 17.78 -11.43
CA VAL A 472 22.67 18.23 -10.03
C VAL A 472 23.38 19.57 -9.86
N LYS A 473 24.56 19.72 -10.47
CA LYS A 473 25.36 20.96 -10.40
C LYS A 473 24.73 22.17 -11.08
N LYS A 474 23.73 21.99 -11.97
CA LYS A 474 22.98 23.12 -12.56
C LYS A 474 22.21 23.93 -11.50
N TYR A 475 21.90 23.32 -10.35
CA TYR A 475 21.29 24.00 -9.20
C TYR A 475 22.33 24.63 -8.24
N GLY A 476 23.59 24.75 -8.66
CA GLY A 476 24.64 25.43 -7.89
C GLY A 476 24.89 24.79 -6.52
N VAL A 477 25.00 25.64 -5.49
CA VAL A 477 25.22 25.21 -4.09
C VAL A 477 24.05 24.36 -3.58
N SER A 478 22.82 24.73 -3.94
CA SER A 478 21.58 24.03 -3.53
C SER A 478 21.54 22.59 -4.06
N GLY A 479 21.96 22.38 -5.31
CA GLY A 479 22.10 21.03 -5.87
C GLY A 479 23.17 20.20 -5.16
N THR A 480 24.29 20.82 -4.78
CA THR A 480 25.37 20.14 -4.05
C THR A 480 24.92 19.72 -2.65
N VAL A 481 24.23 20.60 -1.93
CA VAL A 481 23.67 20.30 -0.60
C VAL A 481 22.58 19.22 -0.69
N ALA A 482 21.71 19.27 -1.70
CA ALA A 482 20.70 18.24 -1.93
C ALA A 482 21.31 16.87 -2.21
N TYR A 483 22.40 16.81 -2.96
CA TYR A 483 23.16 15.59 -3.18
C TYR A 483 23.78 15.05 -1.90
N ILE A 484 24.43 15.90 -1.10
CA ILE A 484 25.00 15.50 0.20
C ILE A 484 23.93 14.93 1.11
N LEU A 485 22.78 15.59 1.23
CA LEU A 485 21.65 15.11 2.05
C LEU A 485 21.12 13.75 1.55
N THR A 486 21.03 13.58 0.23
CA THR A 486 20.58 12.33 -0.39
C THR A 486 21.57 11.19 -0.14
N GLU A 487 22.87 11.45 -0.26
CA GLU A 487 23.92 10.46 0.03
C GLU A 487 23.96 10.11 1.51
N LEU A 488 23.87 11.09 2.41
CA LEU A 488 23.81 10.84 3.85
C LEU A 488 22.58 10.01 4.23
N ALA A 489 21.41 10.33 3.67
CA ALA A 489 20.19 9.55 3.90
C ALA A 489 20.33 8.12 3.36
N PHE A 490 20.92 7.95 2.18
CA PHE A 490 21.20 6.64 1.60
C PHE A 490 22.11 5.81 2.52
N TRP A 491 23.25 6.37 2.98
CA TRP A 491 24.18 5.64 3.84
C TRP A 491 23.65 5.41 5.25
N ALA A 492 22.84 6.32 5.79
CA ALA A 492 22.18 6.16 7.08
C ALA A 492 21.21 4.96 7.13
N VAL A 493 20.66 4.54 5.97
CA VAL A 493 19.81 3.35 5.86
C VAL A 493 20.61 2.14 5.39
N ALA A 494 21.43 2.30 4.35
CA ALA A 494 22.17 1.19 3.74
C ALA A 494 23.19 0.56 4.71
N PHE A 495 23.86 1.37 5.55
CA PHE A 495 24.88 0.86 6.47
C PHE A 495 24.28 0.01 7.60
N PRO A 496 23.21 0.43 8.30
CA PRO A 496 22.52 -0.45 9.26
C PRO A 496 21.93 -1.71 8.63
N VAL A 497 21.33 -1.62 7.43
CA VAL A 497 20.80 -2.79 6.70
C VAL A 497 21.91 -3.79 6.42
N ALA A 498 23.02 -3.34 5.83
CA ALA A 498 24.15 -4.20 5.49
C ALA A 498 24.81 -4.81 6.73
N SER A 499 24.96 -4.02 7.80
CA SER A 499 25.54 -4.47 9.07
C SER A 499 24.66 -5.51 9.75
N THR A 500 23.34 -5.35 9.70
CA THR A 500 22.38 -6.32 10.27
C THR A 500 22.32 -7.59 9.44
N ALA A 501 22.32 -7.47 8.11
CA ALA A 501 22.37 -8.62 7.21
C ALA A 501 23.65 -9.45 7.42
N LEU A 502 24.79 -8.77 7.64
CA LEU A 502 26.04 -9.42 7.98
C LEU A 502 25.90 -10.19 9.30
N TYR A 503 25.45 -9.55 10.38
CA TYR A 503 25.25 -10.18 11.69
C TYR A 503 24.31 -11.39 11.63
N GLN A 504 23.22 -11.30 10.86
CA GLN A 504 22.28 -12.41 10.67
C GLN A 504 22.91 -13.59 9.89
N SER A 505 23.82 -13.31 8.97
CA SER A 505 24.51 -14.34 8.19
C SER A 505 25.67 -15.01 8.93
N SER A 506 26.40 -14.26 9.78
CA SER A 506 27.55 -14.77 10.54
C SER A 506 27.19 -15.25 11.95
N GLY A 507 26.09 -14.78 12.52
CA GLY A 507 25.69 -15.08 13.91
C GLY A 507 26.49 -14.32 14.97
N HIS A 508 27.41 -13.44 14.56
CA HIS A 508 28.19 -12.57 15.45
C HIS A 508 28.64 -11.31 14.71
N TRP A 509 29.06 -10.29 15.46
CA TRP A 509 29.70 -9.11 14.89
C TRP A 509 31.09 -9.47 14.33
N PRO A 510 31.48 -8.90 13.18
CA PRO A 510 32.75 -9.26 12.54
C PRO A 510 33.96 -8.77 13.34
N ASP A 511 34.87 -9.68 13.69
CA ASP A 511 36.19 -9.38 14.25
C ASP A 511 37.21 -9.17 13.11
N VAL A 512 37.18 -7.96 12.55
CA VAL A 512 38.12 -7.56 11.50
C VAL A 512 39.56 -7.37 12.00
N ILE A 513 39.83 -7.49 13.30
CA ILE A 513 41.15 -7.26 13.89
C ILE A 513 41.90 -8.58 14.08
N ASN A 514 41.22 -9.64 14.50
CA ASN A 514 41.87 -10.91 14.83
C ASN A 514 41.49 -12.06 13.90
N ASP A 515 40.36 -11.97 13.17
CA ASP A 515 39.87 -13.06 12.33
C ASP A 515 40.01 -12.75 10.83
N THR A 516 40.68 -13.65 10.11
CA THR A 516 40.90 -13.53 8.65
C THR A 516 39.70 -13.97 7.82
N THR A 517 38.86 -14.85 8.36
CA THR A 517 37.60 -15.29 7.77
C THR A 517 36.58 -14.17 7.81
N ASP A 518 36.46 -13.47 8.94
CA ASP A 518 35.54 -12.33 9.07
C ASP A 518 35.92 -11.18 8.14
N ARG A 519 37.22 -10.91 7.96
CA ARG A 519 37.69 -9.94 6.97
C ARG A 519 37.22 -10.30 5.57
N ALA A 520 37.31 -11.58 5.19
CA ALA A 520 36.87 -12.04 3.87
C ALA A 520 35.35 -11.90 3.70
N THR A 521 34.57 -12.25 4.71
CA THR A 521 33.11 -12.10 4.72
C THR A 521 32.69 -10.63 4.64
N VAL A 522 33.30 -9.76 5.43
CA VAL A 522 33.07 -8.30 5.37
C VAL A 522 33.42 -7.74 4.00
N LEU A 523 34.55 -8.16 3.40
CA LEU A 523 34.92 -7.74 2.05
C LEU A 523 33.91 -8.20 0.99
N GLY A 524 33.37 -9.41 1.11
CA GLY A 524 32.30 -9.91 0.25
C GLY A 524 31.02 -9.09 0.35
N PHE A 525 30.61 -8.73 1.58
CA PHE A 525 29.46 -7.85 1.83
C PHE A 525 29.70 -6.42 1.34
N ILE A 526 30.89 -5.87 1.53
CA ILE A 526 31.27 -4.56 0.98
C ILE A 526 31.21 -4.62 -0.55
N PHE A 527 31.72 -5.68 -1.18
CA PHE A 527 31.66 -5.84 -2.62
C PHE A 527 30.21 -5.93 -3.13
N ALA A 528 29.36 -6.74 -2.51
CA ALA A 528 27.95 -6.84 -2.87
C ALA A 528 27.21 -5.51 -2.65
N GLY A 529 27.38 -4.90 -1.48
CA GLY A 529 26.78 -3.61 -1.12
C GLY A 529 27.26 -2.47 -2.03
N ALA A 530 28.53 -2.44 -2.42
CA ALA A 530 29.06 -1.46 -3.35
C ALA A 530 28.46 -1.58 -4.76
N ASN A 531 28.19 -2.81 -5.23
CA ASN A 531 27.52 -3.02 -6.52
C ASN A 531 26.05 -2.62 -6.47
N VAL A 532 25.35 -2.90 -5.36
CA VAL A 532 23.97 -2.40 -5.14
C VAL A 532 23.96 -0.88 -5.07
N ALA A 533 24.88 -0.26 -4.32
CA ALA A 533 24.99 1.19 -4.25
C ALA A 533 25.27 1.81 -5.63
N ARG A 534 26.13 1.18 -6.46
CA ARG A 534 26.38 1.60 -7.85
C ARG A 534 25.14 1.51 -8.72
N LEU A 535 24.36 0.42 -8.61
CA LEU A 535 23.10 0.26 -9.34
C LEU A 535 22.10 1.36 -8.99
N LEU A 536 22.10 1.81 -7.74
CA LEU A 536 21.21 2.86 -7.24
C LEU A 536 21.70 4.30 -7.52
N VAL A 537 22.86 4.50 -8.19
CA VAL A 537 23.37 5.85 -8.53
C VAL A 537 22.34 6.70 -9.28
N PRO A 538 21.64 6.22 -10.33
CA PRO A 538 20.65 7.04 -11.04
C PRO A 538 19.48 7.47 -10.16
N LEU A 539 19.03 6.59 -9.25
CA LEU A 539 17.97 6.89 -8.29
C LEU A 539 18.41 7.98 -7.29
N ARG A 540 19.64 7.88 -6.77
CA ARG A 540 20.23 8.85 -5.83
C ARG A 540 20.41 10.22 -6.50
N LEU A 541 20.87 10.25 -7.75
CA LEU A 541 20.98 11.49 -8.54
C LEU A 541 19.60 12.09 -8.84
N GLY A 542 18.60 11.27 -9.17
CA GLY A 542 17.22 11.71 -9.38
C GLY A 542 16.59 12.29 -8.11
N ALA A 543 16.80 11.65 -6.96
CA ALA A 543 16.34 12.16 -5.66
C ALA A 543 17.02 13.49 -5.29
N ALA A 544 18.34 13.60 -5.52
CA ALA A 544 19.07 14.85 -5.31
C ALA A 544 18.54 15.99 -6.21
N LEU A 545 18.25 15.70 -7.47
CA LEU A 545 17.64 16.66 -8.40
C LEU A 545 16.25 17.10 -7.96
N ALA A 546 15.41 16.17 -7.51
CA ALA A 546 14.07 16.48 -7.01
C ALA A 546 14.10 17.30 -5.70
N LEU A 547 15.15 17.11 -4.89
CA LEU A 547 15.36 17.79 -3.61
C LEU A 547 16.00 19.19 -3.77
N ALA A 548 16.76 19.42 -4.85
CA ALA A 548 17.51 20.66 -5.08
C ALA A 548 16.67 21.96 -5.04
N PRO A 549 15.47 22.04 -5.65
CA PRO A 549 14.62 23.24 -5.53
C PRO A 549 14.19 23.52 -4.09
N TRP A 550 13.91 22.46 -3.31
CA TRP A 550 13.51 22.63 -1.92
C TRP A 550 14.67 23.13 -1.04
N VAL A 551 15.88 22.62 -1.27
CA VAL A 551 17.09 23.07 -0.56
C VAL A 551 17.36 24.55 -0.85
N ASP A 552 17.17 24.98 -2.09
CA ASP A 552 17.31 26.38 -2.48
C ASP A 552 16.33 27.27 -1.72
N GLU A 553 15.04 26.91 -1.77
CA GLU A 553 13.96 27.65 -1.14
C GLU A 553 14.05 27.69 0.40
N ASN A 554 14.56 26.64 1.06
CA ASN A 554 14.40 26.46 2.51
C ASN A 554 15.69 26.53 3.31
N LEU A 555 16.84 26.21 2.70
CA LEU A 555 18.14 26.24 3.37
C LEU A 555 18.96 27.43 2.86
N MET A 556 19.06 27.61 1.55
CA MET A 556 19.92 28.64 0.96
C MET A 556 19.31 30.05 1.04
N SER A 557 18.01 30.20 0.77
CA SER A 557 17.31 31.49 0.88
C SER A 557 17.33 32.09 2.29
N LYS A 558 17.45 31.24 3.33
CA LYS A 558 17.56 31.65 4.75
C LYS A 558 18.98 32.03 5.15
N MET A 559 20.00 31.46 4.49
CA MET A 559 21.40 31.84 4.70
C MET A 559 21.73 33.19 4.04
N GLY A 560 21.12 33.50 2.89
CA GLY A 560 21.33 34.78 2.20
C GLY A 560 20.71 36.01 2.87
N LYS A 561 19.73 35.83 3.77
CA LYS A 561 19.10 36.92 4.52
C LYS A 561 19.89 37.39 5.75
N GLY A 562 20.88 36.61 6.22
CA GLY A 562 21.73 37.01 7.35
C GLY A 562 22.79 38.05 6.98
N ASP A 563 23.18 38.12 5.71
CA ASP A 563 24.29 38.97 5.25
C ASP A 563 23.84 40.36 4.77
N GLU A 564 22.53 40.59 4.56
CA GLU A 564 21.98 41.90 4.17
C GLU A 564 21.63 42.80 5.37
N GLU A 565 21.57 42.28 6.60
CA GLU A 565 21.37 43.10 7.82
C GLU A 565 22.68 43.71 8.38
N THR A 566 23.83 43.50 7.74
CA THR A 566 25.13 44.05 8.17
C THR A 566 25.91 44.81 7.08
N LYS A 567 25.21 45.49 6.17
CA LYS A 567 25.83 46.50 5.30
C LYS A 567 25.13 47.85 5.34
#